data_AF-A0A946JUG9-F1
#
_entry.id   AF-A0A946JUG9-F1
#
_cell.length_a   1.000
_cell.length_b   1.000
_cell.length_c   1.000
_cell.angle_alpha   90.00
_cell.angle_beta   90.00
_cell.angle_gamma   90.00
#
_symmetry.space_group_name_H-M   'P 1'
#
loop_
_entity.id
_entity.type
_entity.pdbx_description
1 polymer ?
#
loop_
_entity_poly.entity_id
_entity_poly.type
_entity_poly.pdbx_seq_one_letter_code
_entity_poly.pdbx_strand_id
1 'polypeptide(L)' 'CTTADLNDDGIIDILDIVQTVNIVMGNITPSAAQSCAADVNGDTIIDILDIVLIVNIIMGN' A
#
# COMPACT_ATOMS: atom_id res chain seq x y z
N CYS A 1 8.60 -6.14 5.57
CA CYS A 1 8.11 -5.75 4.25
C CYS A 1 8.87 -4.52 3.81
N THR A 2 8.80 -4.19 2.52
CA THR A 2 9.17 -2.86 2.02
C THR A 2 7.91 -2.00 2.07
N THR A 3 7.93 -0.89 2.82
CA THR A 3 6.76 -0.02 2.96
C THR A 3 6.39 0.56 1.59
N ALA A 4 5.08 0.61 1.30
CA ALA A 4 4.50 1.09 0.04
C ALA A 4 4.81 0.28 -1.23
N ASP A 5 5.54 -0.84 -1.13
CA ASP A 5 5.82 -1.76 -2.24
C ASP A 5 5.05 -3.07 -2.02
N LEU A 6 3.85 -3.15 -2.62
CA LEU A 6 2.88 -4.22 -2.37
C LEU A 6 3.11 -5.45 -3.24
N ASN A 7 3.80 -5.33 -4.38
CA ASN A 7 4.19 -6.48 -5.20
C ASN A 7 5.64 -6.95 -4.97
N ASP A 8 6.41 -6.26 -4.10
CA ASP A 8 7.80 -6.57 -3.74
C ASP A 8 8.73 -6.57 -4.98
N ASP A 9 8.49 -5.65 -5.92
CA ASP A 9 9.30 -5.49 -7.13
C ASP A 9 10.41 -4.41 -7.01
N GLY A 10 10.42 -3.69 -5.89
CA GLY A 10 11.39 -2.65 -5.57
C GLY A 10 11.08 -1.28 -6.17
N ILE A 11 9.94 -1.10 -6.83
CA ILE A 11 9.46 0.16 -7.41
C ILE A 11 8.14 0.52 -6.73
N ILE A 12 8.05 1.76 -6.24
CA ILE A 12 6.79 2.28 -5.69
C ILE A 12 6.07 3.04 -6.80
N ASP A 13 4.96 2.49 -7.29
CA ASP A 13 4.17 3.08 -8.38
C ASP A 13 2.65 2.86 -8.27
N ILE A 14 1.93 3.11 -9.36
CA ILE A 14 0.47 3.01 -9.41
C ILE A 14 -0.05 1.59 -9.14
N LEU A 15 0.76 0.56 -9.36
CA LEU A 15 0.38 -0.83 -9.10
C LEU A 15 0.20 -1.08 -7.59
N ASP A 16 1.02 -0.43 -6.75
CA ASP A 16 0.90 -0.49 -5.28
C ASP A 16 -0.38 0.15 -4.79
N ILE A 17 -0.75 1.29 -5.38
CA ILE A 17 -2.02 1.95 -5.12
C ILE A 17 -3.19 1.03 -5.49
N VAL A 18 -3.17 0.42 -6.67
CA VAL A 18 -4.26 -0.46 -7.13
C VAL A 18 -4.39 -1.67 -6.21
N GLN A 19 -3.28 -2.24 -5.76
CA GLN A 19 -3.31 -3.34 -4.79
C GLN A 19 -3.88 -2.89 -3.42
N THR A 20 -3.47 -1.73 -2.92
CA THR A 20 -3.97 -1.18 -1.65
C THR A 20 -5.47 -0.92 -1.73
N VAL A 21 -5.96 -0.34 -2.83
CA VAL A 21 -7.40 -0.16 -3.08
C VAL A 21 -8.15 -1.49 -3.07
N ASN A 22 -7.61 -2.55 -3.67
CA ASN A 22 -8.24 -3.86 -3.66
C ASN A 22 -8.31 -4.48 -2.25
N ILE A 23 -7.33 -4.20 -1.39
CA ILE A 23 -7.35 -4.60 0.03
C ILE A 23 -8.45 -3.83 0.76
N VAL A 24 -8.48 -2.49 0.62
CA VAL A 24 -9.48 -1.62 1.27
C VAL A 24 -10.91 -1.99 0.85
N MET A 25 -11.11 -2.34 -0.41
CA MET A 25 -12.40 -2.76 -0.95
C MET A 25 -12.77 -4.21 -0.59
N GLY A 26 -11.87 -4.97 0.04
CA GLY A 26 -12.07 -6.38 0.38
C GLY A 26 -12.11 -7.31 -0.84
N ASN A 27 -11.61 -6.87 -1.99
CA ASN A 27 -11.52 -7.68 -3.21
C ASN A 27 -10.43 -8.75 -3.11
N ILE A 28 -9.41 -8.50 -2.28
CA ILE A 28 -8.35 -9.45 -1.99
C ILE A 28 -8.10 -9.53 -0.48
N THR A 29 -7.77 -10.73 0.00
CA THR A 29 -7.19 -10.90 1.35
C THR A 29 -5.68 -10.75 1.24
N PRO A 30 -5.07 -9.73 1.84
CA PRO A 30 -3.62 -9.51 1.73
C PRO A 30 -2.83 -10.63 2.42
N SER A 31 -1.66 -10.93 1.87
CA SER A 31 -0.62 -11.68 2.59
C SER A 31 -0.03 -10.83 3.73
N ALA A 32 0.68 -11.46 4.68
CA ALA A 32 1.34 -10.71 5.76
C ALA A 32 2.35 -9.66 5.25
N ALA A 33 3.01 -9.92 4.12
CA ALA A 33 3.91 -8.97 3.47
C ALA A 33 3.12 -7.77 2.90
N GLN A 34 2.01 -8.03 2.22
CA GLN A 34 1.13 -6.98 1.68
C GLN A 34 0.46 -6.16 2.77
N SER A 35 -0.02 -6.79 3.86
CA SER A 35 -0.59 -6.04 4.99
C SER A 35 0.42 -5.07 5.60
N CYS A 36 1.68 -5.52 5.72
CA CYS A 36 2.77 -4.70 6.24
C CYS A 36 3.16 -3.58 5.24
N ALA A 37 3.17 -3.86 3.93
CA ALA A 37 3.52 -2.87 2.91
C ALA A 37 2.42 -1.81 2.73
N ALA A 38 1.16 -2.22 2.85
CA ALA A 38 -0.02 -1.38 2.67
C ALA A 38 -0.32 -0.46 3.87
N ASP A 39 0.13 -0.81 5.08
CA ASP A 39 0.05 0.06 6.27
C ASP A 39 1.24 1.03 6.28
N VAL A 40 1.08 2.14 5.56
CA VAL A 40 2.17 3.09 5.28
C VAL A 40 2.38 4.04 6.44
N ASN A 41 1.33 4.35 7.21
CA ASN A 41 1.42 5.21 8.39
C ASN A 41 1.75 4.44 9.69
N GLY A 42 1.70 3.10 9.68
CA GLY A 42 2.02 2.23 10.80
C GLY A 42 0.95 2.21 11.90
N ASP A 43 -0.29 2.54 11.60
CA ASP A 43 -1.39 2.59 12.56
C ASP A 43 -2.20 1.29 12.67
N THR A 44 -1.80 0.25 11.91
CA THR A 44 -2.39 -1.08 11.83
C THR A 44 -3.74 -1.17 11.10
N ILE A 45 -4.21 -0.07 10.52
CA ILE A 45 -5.42 0.00 9.72
C ILE A 45 -5.01 0.31 8.28
N ILE A 46 -5.47 -0.52 7.34
CA ILE A 46 -5.24 -0.27 5.91
C ILE A 46 -6.47 0.45 5.37
N ASP A 47 -6.35 1.74 5.08
CA ASP A 47 -7.46 2.56 4.57
C ASP A 47 -7.04 3.58 3.50
N ILE A 48 -7.88 4.59 3.29
CA ILE A 48 -7.65 5.62 2.27
C ILE A 48 -6.44 6.53 2.58
N LEU A 49 -6.07 6.64 3.86
CA LEU A 49 -4.91 7.43 4.27
C LEU A 49 -3.62 6.81 3.73
N ASP A 50 -3.47 5.49 3.76
CA ASP A 50 -2.30 4.80 3.18
C ASP A 50 -2.18 5.05 1.69
N ILE A 51 -3.30 4.98 0.97
CA ILE A 51 -3.34 5.27 -0.47
C ILE A 51 -2.84 6.69 -0.76
N VAL A 52 -3.28 7.69 0.02
CA VAL A 52 -2.82 9.07 -0.12
C VAL A 52 -1.33 9.19 0.16
N LEU A 53 -0.80 8.45 1.13
CA LEU A 53 0.64 8.45 1.43
C LEU A 53 1.47 7.83 0.30
N ILE A 54 1.01 6.73 -0.32
CA ILE A 54 1.67 6.15 -1.50
C ILE A 54 1.68 7.17 -2.66
N VAL A 55 0.57 7.88 -2.89
CA VAL A 55 0.51 8.96 -3.89
C VAL A 55 1.54 10.06 -3.59
N ASN A 56 1.67 10.49 -2.33
CA ASN A 56 2.65 11.50 -1.95
C ASN A 56 4.09 11.02 -2.18
N ILE A 57 4.39 9.76 -1.87
CA ILE A 57 5.69 9.14 -2.16
C ILE A 57 5.99 9.18 -3.65
N ILE A 58 5.04 8.77 -4.51
CA ILE A 58 5.19 8.80 -5.98
C ILE A 58 5.38 10.23 -6.49
N MET A 59 4.70 11.20 -5.88
CA MET A 59 4.81 12.62 -6.24
C MET A 59 6.05 13.32 -5.66
N GLY A 60 6.76 12.70 -4.71
CA GLY A 60 7.90 13.28 -4.01
C GLY A 60 7.54 14.41 -3.03
N ASN A 61 6.36 14.35 -2.40
CA ASN A 61 5.86 15.32 -1.42
C ASN A 61 5.91 14.81 0.02
#